data_AF-A0A3M1JU40-F1
#
_entry.id   AF-A0A3M1JU40-F1
#
_cell.length_a   1.000
_cell.length_b   1.000
_cell.length_c   1.000
_cell.angle_alpha   90.00
_cell.angle_beta   90.00
_cell.angle_gamma   90.00
#
_symmetry.space_group_name_H-M   'P 1'
#
loop_
_entity.id
_entity.type
_entity.pdbx_description
1 polymer ?
#
loop_
_entity_poly.entity_id
_entity_poly.type
_entity_poly.pdbx_seq_one_letter_code
_entity_poly.pdbx_strand_id
1 'polypeptide(L)'
;MKRRIRKRYAAEWRFRLMGLSAIIVAIAALVILLTTIISQGITGFLQTEIRLPVTFDDPALENIEQLAGEERAAALRRADFAAMYRKSLMALFPEVRSRREVRSLTNIVSPGAGIQLREMVDRDPSLVGRTAEVWLTASDDVDMFMKGRISADLPESERRIKDNELGWIRALQQDDRVRTGFNWHFFTSGDSREPELAGIWGAAVGSFFTLLVTLVVAFPVGVLAAIYLEEFAPTNRWTDLIEVNI
;
A
#
# COMPACT_ATOMS: atom_id res chain seq x y z
N MET A 1 10.24 42.71 52.25
CA MET A 1 9.08 42.06 51.58
C MET A 1 9.16 42.01 50.04
N LYS A 2 9.38 43.13 49.33
CA LYS A 2 9.37 43.20 47.84
C LYS A 2 10.32 42.21 47.11
N ARG A 3 11.47 41.88 47.71
CA ARG A 3 12.49 40.99 47.11
C ARG A 3 12.11 39.49 47.11
N ARG A 4 11.29 39.03 48.06
CA ARG A 4 10.75 37.64 48.10
C ARG A 4 9.61 37.45 47.09
N ILE A 5 8.79 38.47 46.87
CA ILE A 5 7.67 38.45 45.93
C ILE A 5 8.18 38.35 44.47
N ARG A 6 9.19 39.14 44.09
CA ARG A 6 9.81 39.04 42.75
C ARG A 6 10.41 37.67 42.44
N LYS A 7 11.02 36.99 43.43
CA LYS A 7 11.56 35.63 43.23
C LYS A 7 10.47 34.60 42.92
N ARG A 8 9.29 34.72 43.56
CA ARG A 8 8.16 33.82 43.33
C ARG A 8 7.55 34.03 41.94
N TYR A 9 7.32 35.28 41.55
CA TYR A 9 6.84 35.61 40.20
C TYR A 9 7.80 35.14 39.09
N ALA A 10 9.12 35.25 39.31
CA ALA A 10 10.10 34.76 38.34
C ALA A 10 10.17 33.23 38.24
N ALA A 11 9.87 32.51 39.32
CA ALA A 11 9.79 31.05 39.30
C ALA A 11 8.50 30.57 38.63
N GLU A 12 7.38 31.23 38.92
CA GLU A 12 6.08 31.00 38.28
C GLU A 12 6.13 31.26 36.76
N TRP A 13 6.77 32.35 36.34
CA TRP A 13 6.97 32.65 34.93
C TRP A 13 7.82 31.59 34.22
N ARG A 14 8.92 31.14 34.84
CA ARG A 14 9.77 30.06 34.30
C ARG A 14 9.00 28.74 34.21
N PHE A 15 8.20 28.40 35.22
CA PHE A 15 7.38 27.19 35.21
C PHE A 15 6.33 27.23 34.08
N ARG A 16 5.62 28.35 33.93
CA ARG A 16 4.66 28.54 32.83
C ARG A 16 5.33 28.50 31.46
N LEU A 17 6.51 29.12 31.33
CA LEU A 17 7.27 29.09 30.07
C LEU A 17 7.75 27.68 29.72
N MET A 18 8.24 26.90 30.70
CA MET A 18 8.63 25.50 30.49
C MET A 18 7.42 24.62 30.12
N GLY A 19 6.27 24.79 30.79
CA GLY A 19 5.05 24.07 30.43
C GLY A 19 4.53 24.43 29.03
N LEU A 20 4.49 25.72 28.69
CA LEU A 20 4.07 26.18 27.37
C LEU A 20 5.02 25.70 26.27
N SER A 21 6.34 25.79 26.49
CA SER A 21 7.32 25.29 25.53
C SER A 21 7.23 23.77 25.34
N ALA A 22 7.01 22.99 26.41
CA ALA A 22 6.79 21.55 26.30
C ALA A 22 5.55 21.22 25.43
N ILE A 23 4.44 21.95 25.63
CA ILE A 23 3.23 21.79 24.81
C ILE A 23 3.50 22.15 23.35
N ILE A 24 4.18 23.29 23.09
CA ILE A 24 4.52 23.71 21.72
C ILE A 24 5.40 22.67 21.04
N VAL A 25 6.42 22.14 21.72
CA VAL A 25 7.30 21.10 21.19
C VAL A 25 6.52 19.82 20.89
N ALA A 26 5.61 19.41 21.79
CA ALA A 26 4.77 18.23 21.57
C ALA A 26 3.84 18.40 20.35
N ILE A 27 3.20 19.56 20.21
CA ILE A 27 2.35 19.88 19.05
C ILE A 27 3.19 19.93 17.78
N ALA A 28 4.36 20.58 17.80
CA ALA A 28 5.24 20.65 16.63
C ALA A 28 5.71 19.25 16.20
N ALA A 29 6.10 18.40 17.14
CA ALA A 29 6.47 17.02 16.86
C ALA A 29 5.30 16.22 16.24
N LEU A 30 4.08 16.38 16.78
CA LEU A 30 2.87 15.76 16.21
C LEU A 30 2.60 16.24 14.79
N VAL A 31 2.69 17.55 14.51
CA VAL A 31 2.48 18.11 13.18
C VAL A 31 3.52 17.59 12.19
N ILE A 32 4.80 17.54 12.59
CA ILE A 32 5.87 16.98 11.75
C ILE A 32 5.57 15.52 11.44
N LEU A 33 5.25 14.72 12.46
CA LEU A 33 4.95 13.30 12.30
C LEU A 33 3.75 13.08 11.38
N LEU A 34 2.63 13.78 11.58
CA LEU A 34 1.46 13.67 10.72
C LEU A 34 1.76 14.10 9.29
N THR A 35 2.49 15.20 9.11
CA THR A 35 2.87 15.68 7.76
C THR A 35 3.73 14.65 7.03
N THR A 36 4.69 14.03 7.73
CA THR A 36 5.54 13.00 7.13
C THR A 36 4.75 11.75 6.76
N ILE A 37 3.86 11.27 7.64
CA ILE A 37 3.03 10.09 7.39
C ILE A 37 2.09 10.34 6.21
N ILE A 38 1.41 11.48 6.17
CA ILE A 38 0.47 11.81 5.08
C ILE A 38 1.24 11.97 3.76
N SER A 39 2.33 12.73 3.75
CA SER A 39 3.09 13.02 2.52
C SER A 39 3.75 11.77 1.93
N GLN A 40 4.22 10.86 2.78
CA GLN A 40 4.77 9.58 2.33
C GLN A 40 3.66 8.60 1.95
N GLY A 41 2.58 8.54 2.73
CA GLY A 41 1.44 7.65 2.52
C GLY A 41 0.63 7.95 1.26
N ILE A 42 0.51 9.22 0.85
CA ILE A 42 -0.26 9.60 -0.36
C ILE A 42 0.23 8.86 -1.60
N THR A 43 1.55 8.60 -1.67
CA THR A 43 2.14 7.89 -2.81
C THR A 43 1.72 6.43 -2.92
N GLY A 44 1.18 5.82 -1.85
CA GLY A 44 0.61 4.47 -1.88
C GLY A 44 -0.74 4.39 -2.60
N PHE A 45 -1.51 5.49 -2.67
CA PHE A 45 -2.76 5.55 -3.43
C PHE A 45 -2.55 5.73 -4.93
N LEU A 46 -1.31 5.92 -5.35
CA LEU A 46 -0.95 6.02 -6.75
C LEU A 46 -0.33 4.69 -7.19
N GLN A 47 -0.51 4.31 -8.44
CA GLN A 47 0.13 3.13 -9.02
C GLN A 47 0.51 3.40 -10.46
N THR A 48 1.70 2.97 -10.80
CA THR A 48 2.25 3.04 -12.15
C THR A 48 1.89 1.78 -12.92
N GLU A 49 1.41 1.96 -14.13
CA GLU A 49 1.04 0.89 -15.05
C GLU A 49 1.74 1.07 -16.39
N ILE A 50 2.04 -0.05 -17.03
CA ILE A 50 2.67 -0.15 -18.34
C ILE A 50 1.67 -0.79 -19.31
N ARG A 51 1.43 -0.13 -20.45
CA ARG A 51 0.56 -0.61 -21.52
C ARG A 51 1.32 -1.52 -22.48
N LEU A 52 0.91 -2.78 -22.52
CA LEU A 52 1.51 -3.79 -23.39
C LEU A 52 0.49 -4.43 -24.34
N PRO A 53 0.87 -4.71 -25.60
CA PRO A 53 0.07 -5.53 -26.53
C PRO A 53 0.21 -7.00 -26.17
N VAL A 54 -0.63 -7.49 -25.26
CA VAL A 54 -0.57 -8.88 -24.81
C VAL A 54 -1.39 -9.77 -25.73
N THR A 55 -0.75 -10.82 -26.24
CA THR A 55 -1.42 -11.85 -27.03
C THR A 55 -1.73 -13.03 -26.12
N PHE A 56 -3.01 -13.42 -26.06
CA PHE A 56 -3.50 -14.51 -25.22
C PHE A 56 -3.49 -15.84 -26.00
N ASP A 57 -2.30 -16.36 -26.30
CA ASP A 57 -2.07 -17.51 -27.19
C ASP A 57 -1.62 -18.80 -26.46
N ASP A 58 -1.90 -18.94 -25.17
CA ASP A 58 -1.49 -20.12 -24.41
C ASP A 58 -2.36 -21.35 -24.71
N PRO A 59 -1.77 -22.51 -25.07
CA PRO A 59 -2.52 -23.74 -25.38
C PRO A 59 -3.41 -24.23 -24.24
N ALA A 60 -3.06 -23.95 -22.98
CA ALA A 60 -3.88 -24.34 -21.83
C ALA A 60 -5.19 -23.55 -21.74
N LEU A 61 -5.32 -22.44 -22.46
CA LEU A 61 -6.54 -21.63 -22.54
C LEU A 61 -7.40 -21.97 -23.75
N GLU A 62 -6.98 -22.91 -24.60
CA GLU A 62 -7.79 -23.36 -25.72
C GLU A 62 -9.16 -23.87 -25.23
N ASN A 63 -10.23 -23.36 -25.84
CA ASN A 63 -11.63 -23.66 -25.48
C ASN A 63 -12.04 -23.25 -24.06
N ILE A 64 -11.35 -22.28 -23.42
CA ILE A 64 -11.72 -21.80 -22.07
C ILE A 64 -13.19 -21.36 -21.96
N GLU A 65 -13.79 -20.90 -23.06
CA GLU A 65 -15.22 -20.53 -23.15
C GLU A 65 -16.17 -21.70 -22.92
N GLN A 66 -15.74 -22.92 -23.23
CA GLN A 66 -16.54 -24.15 -23.09
C GLN A 66 -16.33 -24.81 -21.73
N LEU A 67 -15.28 -24.44 -21.00
CA LEU A 67 -14.96 -25.01 -19.69
C LEU A 67 -15.75 -24.31 -18.58
N ALA A 68 -16.16 -25.08 -17.58
CA ALA A 68 -16.85 -24.57 -16.40
C ALA A 68 -16.31 -25.20 -15.10
N GLY A 69 -16.52 -24.51 -13.98
CA GLY A 69 -16.14 -25.01 -12.65
C GLY A 69 -14.64 -25.31 -12.52
N GLU A 70 -14.32 -26.48 -11.97
CA GLU A 70 -12.93 -26.90 -11.70
C GLU A 70 -12.08 -27.06 -12.96
N GLU A 71 -12.66 -27.45 -14.09
CA GLU A 71 -11.91 -27.63 -15.34
C GLU A 71 -11.37 -26.28 -15.84
N ARG A 72 -12.20 -25.23 -15.77
CA ARG A 72 -11.81 -23.86 -16.10
C ARG A 72 -10.76 -23.34 -15.12
N ALA A 73 -10.95 -23.56 -13.83
CA ALA A 73 -9.98 -23.18 -12.81
C ALA A 73 -8.63 -23.90 -13.00
N ALA A 74 -8.64 -25.16 -13.41
CA ALA A 74 -7.44 -25.93 -13.72
C ALA A 74 -6.72 -25.40 -14.97
N ALA A 75 -7.45 -25.05 -16.03
CA ALA A 75 -6.91 -24.42 -17.23
C ALA A 75 -6.21 -23.09 -16.91
N LEU A 76 -6.88 -22.21 -16.16
CA LEU A 76 -6.32 -20.93 -15.70
C LEU A 76 -5.11 -21.09 -14.77
N ARG A 77 -4.99 -22.18 -14.01
CA ARG A 77 -3.79 -22.45 -13.18
C ARG A 77 -2.60 -22.96 -13.99
N ARG A 78 -2.85 -23.61 -15.13
CA ARG A 78 -1.80 -24.20 -15.98
C ARG A 78 -1.22 -23.22 -16.99
N ALA A 79 -2.01 -22.25 -17.43
CA ALA A 79 -1.58 -21.25 -18.41
C ALA A 79 -0.44 -20.38 -17.87
N ASP A 80 0.55 -20.11 -18.71
CA ASP A 80 1.71 -19.26 -18.38
C ASP A 80 1.44 -17.80 -18.79
N PHE A 81 0.65 -17.12 -17.95
CA PHE A 81 0.38 -15.68 -18.15
C PHE A 81 1.65 -14.83 -18.07
N ALA A 82 2.70 -15.29 -17.38
CA ALA A 82 3.96 -14.57 -17.31
C ALA A 82 4.71 -14.58 -18.64
N ALA A 83 4.67 -15.71 -19.35
CA ALA A 83 5.22 -15.82 -20.69
C ALA A 83 4.55 -14.86 -21.69
N MET A 84 3.24 -14.60 -21.55
CA MET A 84 2.50 -13.72 -22.46
C MET A 84 3.01 -12.26 -22.44
N TYR A 85 3.06 -11.63 -21.26
CA TYR A 85 3.58 -10.26 -21.18
C TYR A 85 5.09 -10.21 -21.44
N ARG A 86 5.84 -11.25 -21.07
CA ARG A 86 7.27 -11.36 -21.39
C ARG A 86 7.51 -11.36 -22.90
N LYS A 87 6.74 -12.15 -23.66
CA LYS A 87 6.80 -12.19 -25.12
C LYS A 87 6.48 -10.83 -25.72
N SER A 88 5.50 -10.12 -25.13
CA SER A 88 5.12 -8.77 -25.53
C SER A 88 6.23 -7.74 -25.29
N LEU A 89 6.90 -7.78 -24.13
CA LEU A 89 8.06 -6.94 -23.84
C LEU A 89 9.24 -7.21 -24.77
N MET A 90 9.54 -8.49 -25.04
CA MET A 90 10.62 -8.87 -25.94
C MET A 90 10.33 -8.47 -27.40
N ALA A 91 9.05 -8.39 -27.80
CA ALA A 91 8.65 -7.89 -29.12
C ALA A 91 8.83 -6.37 -29.24
N LEU A 92 8.63 -5.62 -28.15
CA LEU A 92 8.87 -4.16 -28.11
C LEU A 92 10.36 -3.80 -28.09
N PHE A 93 11.20 -4.65 -27.48
CA PHE A 93 12.64 -4.43 -27.33
C PHE A 93 13.47 -5.58 -27.95
N PRO A 94 13.46 -5.73 -29.29
CA PRO A 94 14.11 -6.85 -29.99
C PRO A 94 15.66 -6.83 -29.88
N GLU A 95 16.25 -5.72 -29.44
CA GLU A 95 17.67 -5.60 -29.14
C GLU A 95 18.10 -6.39 -27.90
N VAL A 96 17.17 -6.72 -27.00
CA VAL A 96 17.43 -7.44 -25.75
C VAL A 96 17.60 -8.94 -26.02
N ARG A 97 18.85 -9.41 -25.99
CA ARG A 97 19.20 -10.80 -26.35
C ARG A 97 19.78 -11.61 -25.20
N SER A 98 20.47 -10.98 -24.25
CA SER A 98 21.13 -11.72 -23.17
C SER A 98 20.12 -12.16 -22.12
N ARG A 99 20.33 -13.34 -21.51
CA ARG A 99 19.45 -13.85 -20.44
C ARG A 99 19.33 -12.87 -19.26
N ARG A 100 20.40 -12.13 -18.95
CA ARG A 100 20.44 -11.15 -17.86
C ARG A 100 19.57 -9.94 -18.19
N GLU A 101 19.68 -9.40 -19.41
CA GLU A 101 18.85 -8.27 -19.85
C GLU A 101 17.39 -8.67 -19.98
N VAL A 102 17.09 -9.86 -20.53
CA VAL A 102 15.70 -10.34 -20.60
C VAL A 102 15.07 -10.40 -19.22
N ARG A 103 15.80 -10.86 -18.21
CA ARG A 103 15.32 -10.88 -16.82
C ARG A 103 15.10 -9.48 -16.27
N SER A 104 16.03 -8.56 -16.49
CA SER A 104 15.88 -7.15 -16.09
C SER A 104 14.69 -6.49 -16.80
N LEU A 105 14.50 -6.75 -18.08
CA LEU A 105 13.38 -6.23 -18.87
C LEU A 105 12.05 -6.77 -18.35
N THR A 106 11.94 -8.05 -18.04
CA THR A 106 10.71 -8.61 -17.48
C THR A 106 10.39 -8.07 -16.08
N ASN A 107 11.42 -7.71 -15.31
CA ASN A 107 11.27 -7.17 -13.96
C ASN A 107 10.76 -5.71 -13.95
N ILE A 108 10.60 -5.04 -15.08
CA ILE A 108 9.98 -3.70 -15.12
C ILE A 108 8.46 -3.78 -14.89
N VAL A 109 7.88 -4.95 -15.17
CA VAL A 109 6.47 -5.27 -14.91
C VAL A 109 6.41 -6.06 -13.61
N SER A 110 5.37 -5.82 -12.81
CA SER A 110 5.18 -6.53 -11.55
C SER A 110 5.05 -8.04 -11.77
N PRO A 111 5.61 -8.87 -10.88
CA PRO A 111 5.34 -10.30 -10.85
C PRO A 111 3.83 -10.63 -10.81
N GLY A 112 3.02 -9.74 -10.22
CA GLY A 112 1.56 -9.88 -10.15
C GLY A 112 0.83 -9.65 -11.46
N ALA A 113 1.49 -9.16 -12.52
CA ALA A 113 0.85 -8.94 -13.81
C ALA A 113 0.30 -10.24 -14.42
N GLY A 114 0.93 -11.39 -14.14
CA GLY A 114 0.39 -12.69 -14.55
C GLY A 114 -0.96 -13.00 -13.89
N ILE A 115 -1.14 -12.61 -12.63
CA ILE A 115 -2.41 -12.76 -11.91
C ILE A 115 -3.46 -11.81 -12.51
N GLN A 116 -3.08 -10.58 -12.86
CA GLN A 116 -3.98 -9.62 -13.52
C GLN A 116 -4.50 -10.15 -14.86
N LEU A 117 -3.61 -10.69 -15.70
CA LEU A 117 -4.00 -11.29 -16.97
C LEU A 117 -4.92 -12.51 -16.77
N ARG A 118 -4.64 -13.35 -15.77
CA ARG A 118 -5.50 -14.47 -15.41
C ARG A 118 -6.91 -14.01 -15.01
N GLU A 119 -7.00 -12.98 -14.17
CA GLU A 119 -8.29 -12.41 -13.75
C GLU A 119 -9.03 -11.75 -14.91
N MET A 120 -8.33 -11.13 -15.87
CA MET A 120 -8.92 -10.61 -17.08
C MET A 120 -9.56 -11.72 -17.92
N VAL A 121 -8.86 -12.84 -18.14
CA VAL A 121 -9.40 -14.01 -18.89
C VAL A 121 -10.51 -14.71 -18.10
N ASP A 122 -10.45 -14.71 -16.77
CA ASP A 122 -11.51 -15.26 -15.93
C ASP A 122 -12.80 -14.42 -16.00
N ARG A 123 -12.68 -13.09 -16.14
CA ARG A 123 -13.85 -12.21 -16.33
C ARG A 123 -14.34 -12.20 -17.77
N ASP A 124 -13.43 -12.22 -18.74
CA ASP A 124 -13.72 -12.19 -20.17
C ASP A 124 -12.92 -13.25 -20.93
N PRO A 125 -13.48 -14.47 -21.07
CA PRO A 125 -12.91 -15.54 -21.88
C PRO A 125 -12.61 -15.18 -23.33
N SER A 126 -13.33 -14.19 -23.88
CA SER A 126 -13.27 -13.87 -25.31
C SER A 126 -11.93 -13.26 -25.73
N LEU A 127 -11.10 -12.86 -24.76
CA LEU A 127 -9.74 -12.36 -24.98
C LEU A 127 -8.79 -13.43 -25.54
N VAL A 128 -9.07 -14.71 -25.28
CA VAL A 128 -8.21 -15.82 -25.73
C VAL A 128 -8.16 -15.88 -27.27
N GLY A 129 -6.95 -16.04 -27.80
CA GLY A 129 -6.67 -16.06 -29.23
C GLY A 129 -6.52 -14.68 -29.87
N ARG A 130 -6.60 -13.59 -29.10
CA ARG A 130 -6.49 -12.21 -29.60
C ARG A 130 -5.32 -11.47 -28.96
N THR A 131 -4.89 -10.39 -29.61
CA THR A 131 -3.98 -9.40 -29.02
C THR A 131 -4.79 -8.23 -28.48
N ALA A 132 -4.62 -7.90 -27.21
CA ALA A 132 -5.28 -6.75 -26.58
C ALA A 132 -4.25 -5.86 -25.87
N GLU A 133 -4.45 -4.55 -25.97
CA GLU A 133 -3.67 -3.57 -25.21
C GLU A 133 -4.16 -3.55 -23.76
N VAL A 134 -3.31 -4.00 -22.85
CA VAL A 134 -3.63 -4.11 -21.43
C VAL A 134 -2.69 -3.26 -20.60
N TRP A 135 -3.23 -2.61 -19.58
CA TRP A 135 -2.45 -1.91 -18.57
C TRP A 135 -2.09 -2.90 -17.47
N LEU A 136 -0.80 -3.13 -17.30
CA LEU A 136 -0.26 -4.02 -16.27
C LEU A 136 0.51 -3.22 -15.24
N THR A 137 0.38 -3.60 -13.98
CA THR A 137 1.12 -2.94 -12.89
C THR A 137 2.63 -3.03 -13.13
N ALA A 138 3.31 -1.89 -13.02
CA ALA A 138 4.78 -1.81 -13.04
C ALA A 138 5.37 -2.34 -11.72
N SER A 139 6.62 -2.79 -11.74
CA SER A 139 7.28 -3.24 -10.50
C SER A 139 7.49 -2.10 -9.49
N ASP A 140 7.75 -2.45 -8.22
CA ASP A 140 8.01 -1.50 -7.13
C ASP A 140 9.08 -0.46 -7.50
N ASP A 141 10.17 -0.91 -8.10
CA ASP A 141 11.28 -0.04 -8.49
C ASP A 141 10.84 0.96 -9.55
N VAL A 142 10.16 0.51 -10.61
CA VAL A 142 9.65 1.39 -11.67
C VAL A 142 8.61 2.36 -11.13
N ASP A 143 7.71 1.89 -10.27
CA ASP A 143 6.68 2.70 -9.66
C ASP A 143 7.28 3.81 -8.77
N MET A 144 8.28 3.48 -7.96
CA MET A 144 9.01 4.47 -7.14
C MET A 144 9.77 5.48 -7.99
N PHE A 145 10.33 5.05 -9.11
CA PHE A 145 10.97 5.96 -10.06
C PHE A 145 9.98 6.93 -10.71
N MET A 146 8.85 6.44 -11.18
CA MET A 146 7.79 7.26 -11.77
C MET A 146 7.20 8.26 -10.76
N LYS A 147 7.19 7.89 -9.47
CA LYS A 147 6.79 8.77 -8.35
C LYS A 147 7.89 9.72 -7.88
N GLY A 148 9.05 9.74 -8.53
CA GLY A 148 10.17 10.63 -8.20
C GLY A 148 10.91 10.28 -6.91
N ARG A 149 10.78 9.04 -6.40
CA ARG A 149 11.49 8.56 -5.20
C ARG A 149 12.88 7.99 -5.53
N ILE A 150 13.12 7.64 -6.79
CA ILE A 150 14.43 7.22 -7.30
C ILE A 150 14.89 8.26 -8.30
N SER A 151 16.05 8.89 -8.05
CA SER A 151 16.62 9.89 -8.95
C SER A 151 17.44 9.24 -10.06
N ALA A 152 17.24 9.67 -11.30
CA ALA A 152 18.02 9.21 -12.45
C ALA A 152 19.46 9.75 -12.47
N ASP A 153 19.72 10.85 -11.75
CA ASP A 153 21.01 11.55 -11.76
C ASP A 153 22.05 10.91 -10.85
N LEU A 154 21.63 9.95 -10.01
CA LEU A 154 22.52 9.23 -9.12
C LEU A 154 23.31 8.15 -9.89
N PRO A 155 24.56 7.85 -9.48
CA PRO A 155 25.32 6.73 -10.02
C PRO A 155 24.51 5.42 -9.93
N GLU A 156 24.68 4.52 -10.90
CA GLU A 156 23.96 3.24 -10.96
C GLU A 156 24.07 2.42 -9.66
N SER A 157 25.21 2.49 -8.97
CA SER A 157 25.44 1.79 -7.69
C SER A 157 24.59 2.31 -6.52
N GLU A 158 24.05 3.52 -6.60
CA GLU A 158 23.30 4.18 -5.53
C GLU A 158 21.78 4.11 -5.74
N ARG A 159 21.31 3.44 -6.79
CA ARG A 159 19.90 3.32 -7.15
C ARG A 159 19.52 1.86 -7.44
N ARG A 160 18.24 1.52 -7.22
CA ARG A 160 17.73 0.15 -7.43
C ARG A 160 17.50 -0.19 -8.91
N ILE A 161 17.14 0.81 -9.72
CA ILE A 161 17.01 0.67 -11.17
C ILE A 161 18.39 0.77 -11.81
N LYS A 162 18.64 0.03 -12.89
CA LYS A 162 19.89 0.08 -13.66
C LYS A 162 19.86 1.06 -14.83
N ASP A 163 21.00 1.28 -15.51
CA ASP A 163 21.06 2.18 -16.68
C ASP A 163 20.26 1.63 -17.87
N ASN A 164 20.33 0.32 -18.10
CA ASN A 164 19.57 -0.35 -19.16
C ASN A 164 18.05 -0.27 -18.92
N GLU A 165 17.62 -0.50 -17.68
CA GLU A 165 16.21 -0.40 -17.29
C GLU A 165 15.67 1.02 -17.46
N LEU A 166 16.45 2.05 -17.12
CA LEU A 166 16.08 3.45 -17.41
C LEU A 166 15.87 3.70 -18.90
N GLY A 167 16.71 3.12 -19.76
CA GLY A 167 16.58 3.23 -21.21
C GLY A 167 15.22 2.73 -21.69
N TRP A 168 14.82 1.52 -21.24
CA TRP A 168 13.53 0.93 -21.60
C TRP A 168 12.34 1.69 -21.01
N ILE A 169 12.44 2.13 -19.75
CA ILE A 169 11.38 2.94 -19.11
C ILE A 169 11.17 4.24 -19.88
N ARG A 170 12.25 4.94 -20.26
CA ARG A 170 12.16 6.18 -21.05
C ARG A 170 11.57 5.95 -22.43
N ALA A 171 11.92 4.83 -23.09
CA ALA A 171 11.29 4.46 -24.36
C ALA A 171 9.78 4.23 -24.20
N LEU A 172 9.36 3.50 -23.16
CA LEU A 172 7.94 3.30 -22.85
C LEU A 172 7.22 4.62 -22.51
N GLN A 173 7.89 5.56 -21.84
CA GLN A 173 7.36 6.89 -21.57
C GLN A 173 7.18 7.70 -22.86
N GLN A 174 8.16 7.66 -23.77
CA GLN A 174 8.09 8.35 -25.06
C GLN A 174 6.94 7.84 -25.94
N ASP A 175 6.61 6.56 -25.82
CA ASP A 175 5.51 5.92 -26.54
C ASP A 175 4.13 6.05 -25.86
N ASP A 176 4.01 6.88 -24.82
CA ASP A 176 2.79 7.03 -24.00
C ASP A 176 2.26 5.68 -23.46
N ARG A 177 3.17 4.75 -23.15
CA ARG A 177 2.85 3.42 -22.59
C ARG A 177 2.98 3.36 -21.08
N VAL A 178 3.36 4.44 -20.40
CA VAL A 178 3.45 4.48 -18.94
C VAL A 178 2.47 5.52 -18.41
N ARG A 179 1.67 5.14 -17.41
CA ARG A 179 0.81 6.07 -16.68
C ARG A 179 0.89 5.83 -15.18
N THR A 180 0.72 6.90 -14.40
CA THR A 180 0.54 6.80 -12.96
C THR A 180 -0.86 7.32 -12.63
N GLY A 181 -1.67 6.46 -12.02
CA GLY A 181 -3.08 6.73 -11.73
C GLY A 181 -3.47 6.35 -10.31
N PHE A 182 -4.74 6.59 -9.95
CA PHE A 182 -5.26 6.22 -8.64
C PHE A 182 -5.47 4.70 -8.55
N ASN A 183 -4.92 4.12 -7.49
CA ASN A 183 -4.95 2.68 -7.22
C ASN A 183 -6.19 2.30 -6.40
N TRP A 184 -7.29 1.96 -7.08
CA TRP A 184 -8.47 1.41 -6.40
C TRP A 184 -8.22 0.03 -5.77
N HIS A 185 -7.31 -0.75 -6.35
CA HIS A 185 -6.96 -2.09 -5.89
C HIS A 185 -6.40 -2.04 -4.45
N PHE A 186 -5.72 -0.96 -4.06
CA PHE A 186 -5.24 -0.72 -2.70
C PHE A 186 -6.31 -0.88 -1.62
N PHE A 187 -7.54 -0.46 -1.88
CA PHE A 187 -8.64 -0.52 -0.89
C PHE A 187 -9.34 -1.86 -0.85
N THR A 188 -9.30 -2.62 -1.94
CA THR A 188 -10.01 -3.90 -2.06
C THR A 188 -9.11 -5.11 -1.80
N SER A 189 -7.79 -4.91 -1.82
CA SER A 189 -6.80 -5.99 -1.71
C SER A 189 -6.23 -6.14 -0.31
N GLY A 190 -5.79 -7.36 -0.02
CA GLY A 190 -5.09 -7.72 1.22
C GLY A 190 -3.59 -7.39 1.17
N ASP A 191 -2.85 -7.88 2.17
CA ASP A 191 -1.41 -7.76 2.21
C ASP A 191 -0.75 -8.61 1.09
N SER A 192 0.41 -8.12 0.61
CA SER A 192 1.20 -8.79 -0.42
C SER A 192 2.69 -8.70 -0.07
N ARG A 193 3.47 -9.64 -0.62
CA ARG A 193 4.94 -9.59 -0.54
C ARG A 193 5.54 -8.55 -1.48
N GLU A 194 4.81 -8.21 -2.54
CA GLU A 194 5.19 -7.18 -3.50
C GLU A 194 4.55 -5.84 -3.10
N PRO A 195 5.34 -4.78 -2.82
CA PRO A 195 4.84 -3.51 -2.32
C PRO A 195 3.78 -2.85 -3.22
N GLU A 196 3.88 -3.01 -4.54
CA GLU A 196 2.98 -2.43 -5.53
C GLU A 196 1.60 -3.10 -5.59
N LEU A 197 1.45 -4.29 -4.98
CA LEU A 197 0.20 -5.05 -4.90
C LEU A 197 -0.42 -5.03 -3.49
N ALA A 198 0.31 -4.51 -2.50
CA ALA A 198 -0.16 -4.49 -1.12
C ALA A 198 -1.38 -3.56 -0.98
N GLY A 199 -2.42 -4.04 -0.29
CA GLY A 199 -3.62 -3.28 0.04
C GLY A 199 -3.90 -3.24 1.53
N ILE A 200 -4.87 -2.41 1.92
CA ILE A 200 -5.21 -2.16 3.33
C ILE A 200 -6.45 -2.93 3.80
N TRP A 201 -7.15 -3.63 2.90
CA TRP A 201 -8.45 -4.21 3.23
C TRP A 201 -8.38 -5.19 4.40
N GLY A 202 -7.37 -6.07 4.40
CA GLY A 202 -7.14 -7.02 5.49
C GLY A 202 -6.92 -6.33 6.83
N ALA A 203 -6.06 -5.30 6.85
CA ALA A 203 -5.77 -4.53 8.06
C ALA A 203 -7.00 -3.72 8.54
N ALA A 204 -7.78 -3.15 7.62
CA ALA A 204 -8.99 -2.40 7.93
C ALA A 204 -10.06 -3.30 8.56
N VAL A 205 -10.31 -4.47 7.97
CA VAL A 205 -11.27 -5.46 8.50
C VAL A 205 -10.81 -5.99 9.87
N GLY A 206 -9.53 -6.34 10.01
CA GLY A 206 -8.97 -6.79 11.29
C GLY A 206 -9.08 -5.74 12.40
N SER A 207 -8.79 -4.47 12.07
CA SER A 207 -8.93 -3.34 13.01
C SER A 207 -10.39 -3.12 13.41
N PHE A 208 -11.31 -3.20 12.45
CA PHE A 208 -12.75 -3.09 12.70
C PHE A 208 -13.23 -4.16 13.68
N PHE A 209 -12.89 -5.44 13.45
CA PHE A 209 -13.29 -6.51 14.36
C PHE A 209 -12.65 -6.40 15.74
N THR A 210 -11.40 -5.94 15.81
CA THR A 210 -10.73 -5.71 17.09
C THR A 210 -11.46 -4.64 17.90
N LEU A 211 -11.76 -3.49 17.30
CA LEU A 211 -12.53 -2.43 17.95
C LEU A 211 -13.94 -2.89 18.35
N LEU A 212 -14.60 -3.68 17.49
CA LEU A 212 -15.92 -4.21 17.77
C LEU A 212 -15.91 -5.16 18.98
N VAL A 213 -14.97 -6.10 19.02
CA VAL A 213 -14.83 -7.03 20.15
C VAL A 213 -14.47 -6.27 21.43
N THR A 214 -13.53 -5.32 21.35
CA THR A 214 -13.19 -4.47 22.50
C THR A 214 -14.42 -3.71 23.00
N LEU A 215 -15.24 -3.14 22.11
CA LEU A 215 -16.47 -2.44 22.48
C LEU A 215 -17.48 -3.37 23.14
N VAL A 216 -17.73 -4.55 22.55
CA VAL A 216 -18.69 -5.55 23.05
C VAL A 216 -18.31 -6.06 24.43
N VAL A 217 -17.02 -6.13 24.76
CA VAL A 217 -16.56 -6.57 26.09
C VAL A 217 -16.46 -5.41 27.07
N ALA A 218 -15.83 -4.30 26.66
CA ALA A 218 -15.59 -3.16 27.56
C ALA A 218 -16.89 -2.44 27.94
N PHE A 219 -17.86 -2.35 27.03
CA PHE A 219 -19.10 -1.63 27.30
C PHE A 219 -19.95 -2.30 28.40
N PRO A 220 -20.30 -3.60 28.33
CA PRO A 220 -21.04 -4.26 29.42
C PRO A 220 -20.25 -4.30 30.73
N VAL A 221 -18.94 -4.56 30.69
CA VAL A 221 -18.11 -4.57 31.90
C VAL A 221 -18.08 -3.19 32.56
N GLY A 222 -17.93 -2.12 31.77
CA GLY A 222 -17.97 -0.74 32.27
C GLY A 222 -19.31 -0.38 32.88
N VAL A 223 -20.42 -0.73 32.22
CA VAL A 223 -21.78 -0.48 32.72
C VAL A 223 -22.04 -1.28 34.01
N LEU A 224 -21.68 -2.55 34.06
CA LEU A 224 -21.86 -3.38 35.26
C LEU A 224 -21.00 -2.90 36.42
N ALA A 225 -19.77 -2.44 36.15
CA ALA A 225 -18.91 -1.84 37.18
C ALA A 225 -19.53 -0.55 37.74
N ALA A 226 -20.08 0.32 36.89
CA ALA A 226 -20.76 1.53 37.32
C ALA A 226 -22.00 1.21 38.18
N ILE A 227 -22.87 0.29 37.74
CA ILE A 227 -24.05 -0.12 38.51
C ILE A 227 -23.65 -0.74 39.85
N TYR A 228 -22.60 -1.57 39.88
CA TYR A 228 -22.13 -2.18 41.12
C TYR A 228 -21.60 -1.14 42.12
N LEU A 229 -20.87 -0.12 41.64
CA LEU A 229 -20.37 0.96 42.48
C LEU A 229 -21.51 1.80 43.06
N GLU A 230 -22.53 2.10 42.26
CA GLU A 230 -23.70 2.86 42.69
C GLU A 230 -24.56 2.10 43.71
N GLU A 231 -24.85 0.82 43.45
CA GLU A 231 -25.86 0.09 44.23
C GLU A 231 -25.28 -0.72 45.40
N PHE A 232 -24.02 -1.18 45.31
CA PHE A 232 -23.48 -2.17 46.24
C PHE A 232 -22.16 -1.80 46.90
N ALA A 233 -21.41 -0.81 46.40
CA ALA A 233 -20.07 -0.54 46.94
C ALA A 233 -20.10 0.24 48.27
N PRO A 234 -19.27 -0.15 49.26
CA PRO A 234 -19.15 0.58 50.51
C PRO A 234 -18.48 1.94 50.30
N THR A 235 -18.97 2.98 50.99
CA THR A 235 -18.41 4.33 50.92
C THR A 235 -17.03 4.39 51.58
N ASN A 236 -16.01 4.59 50.75
CA ASN A 236 -14.64 4.76 51.21
C ASN A 236 -13.87 5.63 50.19
N ARG A 237 -12.70 6.15 50.60
CA ARG A 237 -11.89 7.07 49.76
C ARG A 237 -11.44 6.46 48.43
N TRP A 238 -11.44 5.13 48.29
CA TRP A 238 -11.12 4.45 47.04
C TRP A 238 -12.34 4.39 46.12
N THR A 239 -13.53 4.12 46.65
CA THR A 239 -14.80 4.17 45.92
C THR A 239 -15.06 5.59 45.38
N ASP A 240 -14.91 6.62 46.22
CA ASP A 240 -15.06 8.04 45.80
C ASP A 240 -14.11 8.43 44.65
N LEU A 241 -12.86 7.92 44.68
CA LEU A 241 -11.87 8.25 43.65
C LEU A 241 -12.19 7.60 42.30
N ILE A 242 -12.82 6.42 42.33
CA ILE A 242 -13.27 5.69 41.14
C ILE A 242 -14.56 6.31 40.60
N GLU A 243 -15.52 6.66 41.46
CA GLU A 243 -16.79 7.31 41.09
C GLU A 243 -16.57 8.65 40.36
N VAL A 244 -15.54 9.43 40.75
CA VAL A 244 -15.21 10.71 40.10
C VAL A 244 -14.59 10.53 38.69
N ASN A 245 -14.09 9.34 38.34
CA ASN A 245 -13.44 9.07 37.05
C ASN A 245 -14.31 8.26 36.06
N ILE A 246 -15.43 7.70 36.51
CA ILE A 246 -16.40 6.96 35.68
C ILE A 246 -17.48 7.92 35.19
#